data_AF-A0A2L2LCA4-F1
#
_entry.id   AF-A0A2L2LCA4-F1
#
_cell.length_a   1.000
_cell.length_b   1.000
_cell.length_c   1.000
_cell.angle_alpha   90.00
_cell.angle_beta   90.00
_cell.angle_gamma   90.00
#
_symmetry.space_group_name_H-M   'P 1'
#
loop_
_entity.id
_entity.type
_entity.pdbx_description
1 polymer ?
#
loop_
_entity_poly.entity_id
_entity_poly.type
_entity_poly.pdbx_seq_one_letter_code
_entity_poly.pdbx_strand_id
1 'polypeptide(L)'
;MSVHNRGVKPAISRDSNALSKAPAPPKHFTAYARAEWKRIMPGLIERGVITRDNLGGVENYCIAEGAVKQIASAMAALPVPDLKLGGLQIRYAQTARQLAAEYGLTPTSRARIGSVADSDDEDDNPMSVGRNRPHG
;
A
#
# COMPACT_ATOMS: atom_id res chain seq x y z
N MET A 1 -27.41 -20.01 27.71
CA MET A 1 -27.49 -18.99 26.65
C MET A 1 -26.08 -18.50 26.37
N SER A 2 -25.49 -18.88 25.23
CA SER A 2 -24.13 -18.46 24.86
C SER A 2 -24.18 -17.05 24.27
N VAL A 3 -23.63 -16.08 24.99
CA VAL A 3 -23.56 -14.68 24.54
C VAL A 3 -22.45 -14.61 23.49
N HIS A 4 -22.84 -14.58 22.22
CA HIS A 4 -21.90 -14.33 21.13
C HIS A 4 -21.54 -12.84 21.17
N ASN A 5 -20.43 -12.49 21.82
CA ASN A 5 -19.88 -11.15 21.71
C ASN A 5 -19.42 -10.97 20.26
N ARG A 6 -20.22 -10.25 19.45
CA ARG A 6 -19.71 -9.67 18.19
C ARG A 6 -18.63 -8.68 18.59
N GLY A 7 -17.37 -9.06 18.41
CA GLY A 7 -16.27 -8.13 18.59
C GLY A 7 -16.52 -6.90 17.73
N VAL A 8 -16.59 -5.72 18.35
CA VAL A 8 -16.62 -4.46 17.63
C VAL A 8 -15.30 -4.36 16.89
N LYS A 9 -15.35 -4.26 15.56
CA LYS A 9 -14.14 -4.08 14.74
C LYS A 9 -13.46 -2.79 15.22
N PRO A 10 -12.18 -2.83 15.61
CA PRO A 10 -11.47 -1.62 16.02
C PRO A 10 -11.60 -0.55 14.94
N ALA A 11 -11.91 0.68 15.32
CA ALA A 11 -11.89 1.81 14.41
C ALA A 11 -10.46 1.98 13.89
N ILE A 12 -10.24 1.64 12.62
CA ILE A 12 -8.94 1.78 11.98
C ILE A 12 -8.77 3.27 11.71
N SER A 13 -7.96 3.95 12.52
CA SER A 13 -7.63 5.36 12.34
C SER A 13 -6.24 5.51 11.72
N ARG A 14 -5.97 6.68 11.11
CA ARG A 14 -4.61 7.02 10.68
C ARG A 14 -3.67 6.90 11.88
N ASP A 15 -2.50 6.29 11.66
CA ASP A 15 -1.46 6.26 12.67
C ASP A 15 -1.09 7.71 13.04
N SER A 16 -1.08 8.02 14.33
CA SER A 16 -0.66 9.33 14.85
C SER A 16 0.75 9.74 14.39
N ASN A 17 1.59 8.77 14.04
CA ASN A 17 2.96 8.97 13.55
C ASN A 17 3.07 8.92 12.02
N ALA A 18 1.94 8.93 11.31
CA ALA A 18 1.93 8.96 9.85
C ALA A 18 2.65 10.21 9.32
N LEU A 19 3.46 10.02 8.28
CA LEU A 19 4.16 11.12 7.65
C LEU A 19 3.19 12.04 6.93
N SER A 20 3.27 13.34 7.21
CA SER A 20 2.55 14.40 6.49
C SER A 20 3.28 14.93 5.26
N LYS A 21 4.59 14.64 5.14
CA LYS A 21 5.43 15.08 4.02
C LYS A 21 6.46 14.02 3.64
N ALA A 22 6.70 13.89 2.35
CA ALA A 22 7.70 12.96 1.82
C ALA A 22 9.11 13.46 2.18
N PRO A 23 10.00 12.60 2.71
CA PRO A 23 11.42 12.90 2.71
C PRO A 23 11.95 13.02 1.27
N ALA A 24 13.09 13.69 1.13
CA ALA A 24 13.83 13.66 -0.12
C ALA A 24 14.21 12.20 -0.47
N PRO A 25 14.19 11.81 -1.75
CA PRO A 25 14.65 10.49 -2.15
C PRO A 25 16.10 10.26 -1.67
N PRO A 26 16.46 9.07 -1.17
CA PRO A 26 17.82 8.76 -0.75
C PRO A 26 18.85 9.03 -1.84
N LYS A 27 20.02 9.55 -1.44
CA LYS A 27 21.07 9.97 -2.39
C LYS A 27 21.60 8.82 -3.25
N HIS A 28 21.62 7.61 -2.72
CA HIS A 28 22.13 6.41 -3.38
C HIS A 28 21.14 5.80 -4.39
N PHE A 29 19.94 6.37 -4.55
CA PHE A 29 18.97 5.87 -5.52
C PHE A 29 19.44 6.07 -6.96
N THR A 30 19.25 5.03 -7.77
CA THR A 30 19.30 5.14 -9.22
C THR A 30 18.20 6.07 -9.73
N ALA A 31 18.30 6.50 -10.99
CA ALA A 31 17.27 7.34 -11.62
C ALA A 31 15.88 6.67 -11.58
N TYR A 32 15.82 5.35 -11.82
CA TYR A 32 14.57 4.59 -11.77
C TYR A 32 13.99 4.50 -10.36
N ALA A 33 14.81 4.20 -9.35
CA ALA A 33 14.35 4.15 -7.96
C ALA A 33 13.85 5.52 -7.48
N ARG A 34 14.53 6.60 -7.88
CA ARG A 34 14.13 7.97 -7.57
C ARG A 34 12.81 8.36 -8.24
N ALA A 35 12.60 7.96 -9.48
CA ALA A 35 11.34 8.17 -10.18
C ALA A 35 10.19 7.42 -9.46
N GLU A 36 10.46 6.19 -9.03
CA GLU A 36 9.49 5.37 -8.31
C GLU A 36 9.10 5.98 -6.95
N TRP A 37 10.08 6.45 -6.18
CA TRP A 37 9.84 7.18 -4.93
C TRP A 37 8.89 8.37 -5.15
N LYS A 38 9.19 9.21 -6.13
CA LYS A 38 8.36 10.38 -6.45
C LYS A 38 6.94 9.99 -6.85
N ARG A 39 6.78 8.85 -7.52
CA ARG A 39 5.49 8.34 -7.99
C ARG A 39 4.60 7.86 -6.83
N ILE A 40 5.16 7.10 -5.88
CA ILE A 40 4.34 6.41 -4.86
C ILE A 40 4.12 7.24 -3.60
N MET A 41 5.08 8.09 -3.23
CA MET A 41 5.09 8.78 -1.94
C MET A 41 3.87 9.69 -1.71
N PRO A 42 3.38 10.49 -2.69
CA PRO A 42 2.20 11.32 -2.48
C PRO A 42 0.98 10.50 -2.03
N GLY A 43 0.70 9.38 -2.70
CA GLY A 43 -0.43 8.53 -2.35
C GLY A 43 -0.25 7.80 -1.00
N LEU A 44 0.97 7.43 -0.64
CA LEU A 44 1.25 6.80 0.67
C LEU A 44 1.01 7.80 1.83
N ILE A 45 1.39 9.06 1.63
CA ILE A 45 1.15 10.15 2.59
C ILE A 45 -0.33 10.48 2.69
N GLU A 46 -0.99 10.64 1.54
CA GLU A 46 -2.42 10.92 1.48
C GLU A 46 -3.22 9.86 2.22
N ARG A 47 -2.81 8.58 2.18
CA ARG A 47 -3.49 7.52 2.93
C ARG A 47 -3.01 7.35 4.37
N GLY A 48 -1.93 8.02 4.78
CA GLY A 48 -1.35 7.91 6.12
C GLY A 48 -0.83 6.51 6.46
N VAL A 49 -0.33 5.76 5.47
CA VAL A 49 0.10 4.35 5.65
C VAL A 49 1.58 4.19 5.99
N ILE A 50 2.36 5.27 5.89
CA ILE A 50 3.80 5.25 6.15
C ILE A 50 4.16 6.11 7.36
N THR A 51 5.06 5.59 8.18
CA THR A 51 5.67 6.27 9.33
C THR A 51 7.18 6.32 9.11
N ARG A 52 7.93 7.01 9.98
CA ARG A 52 9.40 7.02 9.89
C ARG A 52 10.00 5.62 10.01
N ASP A 53 9.41 4.76 10.85
CA ASP A 53 9.96 3.44 11.18
C ASP A 53 9.88 2.47 10.00
N ASN A 54 8.91 2.66 9.11
CA ASN A 54 8.70 1.77 7.96
C ASN A 54 9.21 2.34 6.62
N LEU A 55 9.87 3.51 6.63
CA LEU A 55 10.46 4.11 5.43
C LEU A 55 11.50 3.20 4.76
N GLY A 56 12.30 2.47 5.53
CA GLY A 56 13.32 1.58 4.98
C GLY A 56 12.76 0.51 4.05
N GLY A 57 11.55 0.00 4.31
CA GLY A 57 10.93 -0.96 3.40
C GLY A 57 10.30 -0.31 2.14
N VAL A 58 9.86 0.96 2.24
CA VAL A 58 9.47 1.75 1.05
C VAL A 58 10.69 2.03 0.16
N GLU A 59 11.84 2.30 0.78
CA GLU A 59 13.10 2.45 0.06
C GLU A 59 13.48 1.16 -0.67
N ASN A 60 13.40 0.01 0.00
CA ASN A 60 13.65 -1.29 -0.60
C ASN A 60 12.72 -1.59 -1.78
N TYR A 61 11.43 -1.20 -1.69
CA TYR A 61 10.50 -1.32 -2.81
C TYR A 61 10.97 -0.50 -4.01
N CYS A 62 11.34 0.76 -3.79
CA CYS A 62 11.82 1.64 -4.86
C CYS A 62 13.11 1.11 -5.51
N ILE A 63 14.02 0.54 -4.72
CA ILE A 63 15.25 -0.08 -5.22
C ILE A 63 14.93 -1.30 -6.08
N ALA A 64 14.04 -2.19 -5.61
CA ALA A 64 13.66 -3.39 -6.35
C ALA A 64 12.96 -3.05 -7.68
N GLU A 65 11.96 -2.16 -7.65
CA GLU A 65 11.26 -1.70 -8.84
C GLU A 65 12.20 -0.94 -9.80
N GLY A 66 13.11 -0.14 -9.24
CA GLY A 66 14.16 0.54 -10.00
C GLY A 66 15.08 -0.42 -10.73
N ALA A 67 15.48 -1.51 -10.07
CA ALA A 67 16.30 -2.57 -10.68
C ALA A 67 15.56 -3.29 -11.81
N VAL A 68 14.25 -3.57 -11.65
CA VAL A 68 13.43 -4.16 -12.73
C VAL A 68 13.47 -3.30 -13.99
N LYS A 69 13.23 -1.99 -13.85
CA LYS A 69 13.22 -1.03 -14.96
C LYS A 69 14.62 -0.84 -15.57
N GLN A 70 15.65 -0.83 -14.74
CA GLN A 70 17.03 -0.74 -15.20
C GLN A 70 17.42 -1.97 -16.04
N ILE A 71 17.11 -3.17 -15.57
CA ILE A 71 17.37 -4.41 -16.31
C ILE A 71 16.53 -4.47 -17.58
N ALA A 72 15.26 -4.03 -17.54
CA ALA A 72 14.40 -3.95 -18.73
C ALA A 72 15.03 -3.09 -19.82
N SER A 73 15.54 -1.92 -19.41
CA SER A 73 16.18 -0.97 -20.33
C SER A 73 17.48 -1.53 -20.91
N ALA A 74 18.27 -2.23 -20.10
CA ALA A 74 19.49 -2.91 -20.57
C ALA A 74 19.17 -4.03 -21.55
N MET A 75 18.15 -4.86 -21.28
CA MET A 75 17.72 -5.93 -22.18
C MET A 75 17.16 -5.40 -23.50
N ALA A 76 16.46 -4.26 -23.50
CA ALA A 76 15.94 -3.65 -24.72
C ALA A 76 17.03 -3.19 -25.70
N ALA A 77 18.26 -2.99 -25.22
CA ALA A 77 19.41 -2.66 -26.06
C ALA A 77 20.10 -3.90 -26.68
N LEU A 78 19.70 -5.11 -26.27
CA LEU A 78 20.29 -6.35 -26.77
C LEU A 78 19.49 -6.89 -27.98
N PRO A 79 20.16 -7.47 -29.00
CA PRO A 79 19.48 -8.07 -30.15
C PRO A 79 18.72 -9.36 -29.78
N VAL A 80 19.13 -10.04 -28.70
CA VAL A 80 18.50 -11.24 -28.17
C VAL A 80 18.44 -11.13 -26.64
N PRO A 81 17.35 -11.56 -25.98
CA PRO A 81 17.23 -11.50 -24.53
C PRO A 81 18.33 -12.30 -23.80
N ASP A 82 18.97 -11.67 -22.81
CA ASP A 82 19.88 -12.35 -21.88
C ASP A 82 19.07 -13.05 -20.77
N LEU A 83 19.11 -14.39 -20.75
CA LEU A 83 18.36 -15.19 -19.79
C LEU A 83 18.83 -15.02 -18.34
N LYS A 84 20.10 -14.69 -18.09
CA LYS A 84 20.60 -14.43 -16.73
C LYS A 84 20.06 -13.09 -16.23
N LEU A 85 20.08 -12.06 -17.08
CA LEU A 85 19.46 -10.77 -16.76
C LEU A 85 17.95 -10.90 -16.57
N GLY A 86 17.28 -11.67 -17.43
CA GLY A 86 15.86 -11.99 -17.28
C GLY A 86 15.56 -12.69 -15.95
N GLY A 87 16.37 -13.68 -15.57
CA GLY A 87 16.24 -14.36 -14.28
C GLY A 87 16.45 -13.42 -13.08
N LEU A 88 17.41 -12.50 -13.15
CA LEU A 88 17.63 -11.49 -12.13
C LEU A 88 16.46 -10.50 -12.04
N GLN A 89 15.93 -10.07 -13.19
CA GLN A 89 14.76 -9.18 -13.25
C GLN A 89 13.53 -9.82 -12.60
N ILE A 90 13.28 -11.11 -12.86
CA ILE A 90 12.17 -11.85 -12.25
C ILE A 90 12.28 -11.83 -10.72
N ARG A 91 13.49 -12.03 -10.17
CA ARG A 91 13.71 -11.98 -8.71
C ARG A 91 13.39 -10.60 -8.13
N TYR A 92 13.87 -9.53 -8.75
CA TYR A 92 13.54 -8.17 -8.31
C TYR A 92 12.05 -7.85 -8.45
N ALA A 93 11.39 -8.30 -9.53
CA ALA A 93 9.97 -8.11 -9.73
C ALA A 93 9.13 -8.84 -8.68
N GLN A 94 9.55 -10.05 -8.28
CA GLN A 94 8.93 -10.79 -7.18
C GLN A 94 9.10 -10.06 -5.84
N THR A 95 10.30 -9.57 -5.52
CA THR A 95 10.55 -8.77 -4.32
C THR A 95 9.73 -7.47 -4.32
N ALA A 96 9.69 -6.75 -5.44
CA ALA A 96 8.90 -5.53 -5.58
C ALA A 96 7.40 -5.82 -5.37
N ARG A 97 6.87 -6.93 -5.91
CA ARG A 97 5.48 -7.35 -5.69
C ARG A 97 5.18 -7.65 -4.22
N GLN A 98 6.09 -8.32 -3.50
CA GLN A 98 5.93 -8.62 -2.08
C GLN A 98 5.87 -7.33 -1.26
N LEU A 99 6.84 -6.43 -1.44
CA LEU A 99 6.88 -5.15 -0.73
C LEU A 99 5.68 -4.25 -1.10
N ALA A 100 5.25 -4.25 -2.36
CA ALA A 100 4.05 -3.53 -2.80
C ALA A 100 2.78 -3.98 -2.07
N ALA A 101 2.71 -5.26 -1.69
CA ALA A 101 1.58 -5.79 -0.93
C ALA A 101 1.54 -5.22 0.50
N GLU A 102 2.69 -5.01 1.14
CA GLU A 102 2.78 -4.47 2.51
C GLU A 102 2.31 -3.00 2.58
N TYR A 103 2.64 -2.19 1.58
CA TYR A 103 2.36 -0.74 1.59
C TYR A 103 1.09 -0.33 0.84
N GLY A 104 0.23 -1.28 0.47
CA GLY A 104 -1.01 -0.95 -0.23
C GLY A 104 -0.79 -0.40 -1.64
N LEU A 105 0.27 -0.81 -2.32
CA LEU A 105 0.58 -0.34 -3.68
C LEU A 105 -0.14 -1.18 -4.76
N THR A 106 -0.72 -2.31 -4.39
CA THR A 106 -1.59 -3.12 -5.28
C THR A 106 -3.07 -2.86 -4.99
N PRO A 107 -4.00 -3.03 -5.94
CA PRO A 107 -5.43 -2.85 -5.69
C PRO A 107 -5.95 -3.65 -4.49
N THR A 108 -5.58 -4.94 -4.42
CA THR A 108 -6.02 -5.84 -3.35
C THR A 108 -5.41 -5.49 -1.99
N SER A 109 -4.14 -5.10 -1.91
CA SER A 109 -3.57 -4.65 -0.64
C SER A 109 -4.11 -3.28 -0.22
N ARG A 110 -4.39 -2.40 -1.18
CA ARG A 110 -5.02 -1.10 -0.93
C ARG A 110 -6.41 -1.26 -0.32
N ALA A 111 -7.24 -2.17 -0.84
CA ALA A 111 -8.54 -2.46 -0.26
C ALA A 111 -8.45 -2.98 1.19
N ARG A 112 -7.41 -3.76 1.52
CA ARG A 112 -7.18 -4.27 2.87
C ARG A 112 -6.71 -3.19 3.86
N ILE A 113 -5.90 -2.24 3.40
CA ILE A 113 -5.33 -1.16 4.24
C ILE A 113 -6.26 0.06 4.31
N GLY A 114 -7.03 0.31 3.25
CA GLY A 114 -7.79 1.54 3.02
C GLY A 114 -9.24 1.53 3.49
N SER A 115 -9.68 0.62 4.37
CA SER A 115 -11.04 0.67 4.95
C SER A 115 -11.19 1.80 6.00
N VAL A 116 -10.58 2.96 5.76
CA VAL A 116 -10.46 4.09 6.71
C VAL A 116 -11.24 5.32 6.24
N ALA A 117 -11.69 5.37 4.99
CA ALA A 117 -12.30 6.58 4.41
C ALA A 117 -13.82 6.49 4.16
N ASP A 118 -14.48 5.39 4.51
CA ASP A 118 -15.90 5.16 4.12
C ASP A 118 -16.73 4.43 5.20
N SER A 119 -16.43 4.66 6.48
CA SER A 119 -17.30 4.21 7.57
C SER A 119 -18.03 5.37 8.24
N ASP A 120 -18.63 6.24 7.42
CA ASP A 120 -19.69 7.17 7.86
C ASP A 120 -21.09 6.61 7.57
N ASP A 121 -21.22 5.34 7.16
CA ASP A 121 -22.50 4.64 7.12
C ASP A 121 -22.85 4.02 8.50
N GLU A 122 -22.94 4.88 9.52
CA GLU A 122 -23.83 4.63 10.66
C GLU A 122 -25.09 5.46 10.45
N ASP A 123 -26.08 4.93 9.70
CA ASP A 123 -27.52 5.13 9.99
C ASP A 123 -28.46 4.41 9.00
N ASP A 124 -28.23 3.12 8.70
CA ASP A 124 -29.35 2.28 8.26
C ASP A 124 -29.31 0.93 8.98
N ASN A 125 -29.89 0.92 10.18
CA ASN A 125 -30.21 -0.28 10.91
C ASN A 125 -31.61 -0.76 10.48
N PRO A 126 -31.74 -1.74 9.55
CA PRO A 126 -33.02 -2.20 8.99
C PRO A 126 -33.94 -2.89 10.02
N MET A 127 -33.52 -2.99 11.29
CA MET A 127 -34.29 -3.58 12.39
C MET A 127 -34.93 -2.53 13.32
N SER A 128 -34.84 -1.23 13.00
CA SER A 128 -35.40 -0.14 13.81
C SER A 128 -36.89 0.17 13.53
N VAL A 129 -37.47 -0.39 12.45
CA VAL A 129 -38.83 -0.11 11.95
C VAL A 129 -39.98 -0.54 12.91
N GLY A 130 -39.69 -1.15 14.06
CA GLY A 130 -40.71 -1.74 14.92
C GLY A 130 -40.99 -1.09 16.28
N ARG A 131 -40.23 -0.08 16.73
CA ARG A 131 -40.28 0.35 18.15
C ARG A 131 -41.17 1.55 18.49
N ASN A 132 -41.74 2.26 17.51
CA ASN A 132 -42.69 3.34 17.77
C ASN A 132 -44.08 3.01 17.23
N ARG A 133 -44.82 2.17 17.94
CA ARG A 133 -46.28 2.16 17.83
C ARG A 133 -46.86 2.56 19.18
N PRO A 134 -47.39 3.78 19.36
CA PRO A 134 -48.10 4.13 20.57
C PRO A 134 -49.37 3.27 20.66
N HIS A 135 -49.53 2.60 21.81
CA HIS A 135 -50.76 1.93 22.17
C HIS A 135 -51.85 2.99 22.38
N GLY A 136 -52.87 2.97 21.52
CA GLY A 136 -54.18 3.54 21.80
C GLY A 136 -55.11 2.46 22.31
#